data_AF-A0A2E3NLB2-F1
#
_entry.id   AF-A0A2E3NLB2-F1
#
_cell.length_a   1.000
_cell.length_b   1.000
_cell.length_c   1.000
_cell.angle_alpha   90.00
_cell.angle_beta   90.00
_cell.angle_gamma   90.00
#
_symmetry.space_group_name_H-M   'P 1'
#
loop_
_entity.id
_entity.type
_entity.pdbx_description
1 polymer ?
#
loop_
_entity_poly.entity_id
_entity_poly.type
_entity_poly.pdbx_seq_one_letter_code
_entity_poly.pdbx_strand_id
1 'polypeptide(L)'
;MAELEWQGPIEPGSLRRALRQALRRTSTGWRVVAEEFLAATTPIDLLAIGESGELICIRATEPDADDGGARQLASAISDLSWLAPRISDLHKLAPELGLSPLALPRVALFAPEFAPDVAAAAEHLSRLLGRDRIGLARYRPLRHQGQLTLLLEPVKSEFAARTSPRSSAHTPPPTSTAPPARTLVDPPSPSAFRTGLTEADLLSEPPVPA
;
A
#
# COMPACT_ATOMS: atom_id res chain seq x y z
N MET A 1 -10.52 35.94 -16.70
CA MET A 1 -10.19 35.34 -15.40
C MET A 1 -11.13 34.17 -15.22
N ALA A 2 -10.63 32.96 -15.03
CA ALA A 2 -11.49 31.80 -14.81
C ALA A 2 -11.91 31.78 -13.33
N GLU A 3 -13.21 31.87 -13.06
CA GLU A 3 -13.74 31.70 -11.71
C GLU A 3 -13.60 30.24 -11.28
N LEU A 4 -13.03 30.03 -10.09
CA LEU A 4 -13.01 28.72 -9.45
C LEU A 4 -14.34 28.54 -8.75
N GLU A 5 -15.27 27.85 -9.41
CA GLU A 5 -16.53 27.45 -8.79
C GLU A 5 -16.27 26.31 -7.81
N TRP A 6 -16.52 26.59 -6.54
CA TRP A 6 -16.65 25.57 -5.51
C TRP A 6 -18.09 25.07 -5.52
N GLN A 7 -18.25 23.76 -5.31
CA GLN A 7 -19.50 23.09 -4.92
C GLN A 7 -20.33 22.46 -6.05
N GLY A 8 -20.33 21.13 -5.98
CA GLY A 8 -21.24 20.21 -6.61
C GLY A 8 -20.87 18.83 -6.09
N PRO A 9 -21.84 17.92 -5.87
CA PRO A 9 -21.56 16.60 -5.32
C PRO A 9 -20.44 15.93 -6.12
N ILE A 10 -19.52 15.28 -5.41
CA ILE A 10 -18.40 14.58 -6.03
C ILE A 10 -18.78 13.12 -6.17
N GLU A 11 -18.98 12.69 -7.42
CA GLU A 11 -19.18 11.29 -7.72
C GLU A 11 -17.94 10.47 -7.32
N PRO A 12 -18.09 9.29 -6.69
CA PRO A 12 -16.96 8.46 -6.25
C PRO A 12 -15.96 8.13 -7.37
N GLY A 13 -16.46 7.80 -8.57
CA GLY A 13 -15.62 7.53 -9.73
C GLY A 13 -14.79 8.75 -10.16
N SER A 14 -15.36 9.95 -10.05
CA SER A 14 -14.66 11.21 -10.33
C SER A 14 -13.61 11.52 -9.27
N LEU A 15 -13.91 11.26 -7.99
CA LEU A 15 -12.94 11.40 -6.87
C LEU A 15 -11.73 10.49 -7.08
N ARG A 16 -11.94 9.20 -7.40
CA ARG A 16 -10.84 8.24 -7.63
C ARG A 16 -9.96 8.65 -8.81
N ARG A 17 -10.56 9.06 -9.93
CA ARG A 17 -9.80 9.54 -11.10
C ARG A 17 -8.95 10.77 -10.74
N ALA A 18 -9.54 11.73 -10.02
CA ALA A 18 -8.84 12.94 -9.59
C ALA A 18 -7.73 12.63 -8.58
N LEU A 19 -7.97 11.71 -7.63
CA LEU A 19 -6.98 11.24 -6.66
C LEU A 19 -5.81 10.55 -7.35
N ARG A 20 -6.08 9.64 -8.28
CA ARG A 20 -5.04 8.98 -9.08
C ARG A 20 -4.19 9.99 -9.84
N GLN A 21 -4.82 11.01 -10.43
CA GLN A 21 -4.10 12.06 -11.14
C GLN A 21 -3.27 12.93 -10.19
N ALA A 22 -3.79 13.25 -9.00
CA ALA A 22 -3.07 14.01 -7.99
C ALA A 22 -1.85 13.22 -7.48
N LEU A 23 -2.02 11.94 -7.15
CA LEU A 23 -0.94 11.04 -6.74
C LEU A 23 0.19 10.98 -7.78
N ARG A 24 -0.14 10.84 -9.07
CA ARG A 24 0.89 10.87 -10.14
C ARG A 24 1.71 12.17 -10.17
N ARG A 25 1.17 13.29 -9.68
CA ARG A 25 1.87 14.59 -9.62
C ARG A 25 2.67 14.75 -8.33
N THR A 26 2.16 14.24 -7.21
CA THR A 26 2.72 14.50 -5.88
C THR A 26 3.63 13.39 -5.35
N SER A 27 3.33 12.13 -5.65
CA SER A 27 4.11 10.98 -5.21
C SER A 27 4.89 10.39 -6.39
N THR A 28 6.18 10.70 -6.44
CA THR A 28 7.10 10.22 -7.49
C THR A 28 7.31 8.70 -7.48
N GLY A 29 6.85 8.02 -6.43
CA GLY A 29 7.15 6.62 -6.16
C GLY A 29 5.97 5.66 -6.21
N TRP A 30 4.74 6.15 -6.38
CA TRP A 30 3.55 5.31 -6.26
C TRP A 30 2.97 4.98 -7.62
N ARG A 31 2.93 3.69 -7.95
CA ARG A 31 2.32 3.20 -9.17
C ARG A 31 0.96 2.58 -8.86
N VAL A 32 -0.12 3.26 -9.22
CA VAL A 32 -1.48 2.69 -9.12
C VAL A 32 -1.62 1.52 -10.08
N VAL A 33 -2.05 0.35 -9.57
CA VAL A 33 -2.17 -0.91 -10.30
C VAL A 33 -3.61 -1.43 -10.39
N ALA A 34 -4.50 -1.02 -9.49
CA ALA A 34 -5.91 -1.37 -9.55
C ALA A 34 -6.80 -0.24 -8.99
N GLU A 35 -8.06 -0.22 -9.43
CA GLU A 35 -9.13 0.64 -8.92
C GLU A 35 -10.28 -0.25 -8.47
N GLU A 36 -11.03 0.14 -7.43
CA GLU A 36 -12.15 -0.63 -6.88
C GLU A 36 -11.81 -2.10 -6.56
N PHE A 37 -10.62 -2.34 -6.02
CA PHE A 37 -10.15 -3.68 -5.72
C PHE A 37 -10.96 -4.28 -4.56
N LEU A 38 -11.60 -5.42 -4.78
CA LEU A 38 -12.44 -6.06 -3.77
C LEU A 38 -11.57 -6.67 -2.65
N ALA A 39 -11.62 -6.07 -1.46
CA ALA A 39 -11.04 -6.63 -0.24
C ALA A 39 -12.02 -7.58 0.46
N ALA A 40 -11.88 -7.74 1.78
CA ALA A 40 -12.72 -8.67 2.55
C ALA A 40 -14.22 -8.36 2.45
N THR A 41 -14.59 -7.09 2.61
CA THR A 41 -15.98 -6.65 2.80
C THR A 41 -16.37 -5.45 1.95
N THR A 42 -15.40 -4.60 1.62
CA THR A 42 -15.62 -3.37 0.84
C THR A 42 -14.54 -3.22 -0.22
N PRO A 43 -14.86 -2.60 -1.36
CA PRO A 43 -13.84 -2.24 -2.34
C PRO A 43 -12.86 -1.23 -1.74
N ILE A 44 -11.59 -1.39 -2.09
CA ILE A 44 -10.51 -0.41 -1.90
C ILE A 44 -10.53 0.52 -3.10
N ASP A 45 -10.47 1.83 -2.87
CA ASP A 45 -10.58 2.82 -3.94
C ASP A 45 -9.46 2.66 -4.97
N LEU A 46 -8.21 2.64 -4.51
CA LEU A 46 -7.04 2.39 -5.36
C LEU A 46 -6.06 1.46 -4.65
N LEU A 47 -5.44 0.56 -5.40
CA LEU A 47 -4.22 -0.13 -4.98
C LEU A 47 -3.03 0.43 -5.75
N ALA A 48 -1.94 0.67 -5.03
CA ALA A 48 -0.67 1.09 -5.61
C ALA A 48 0.50 0.23 -5.12
N ILE A 49 1.59 0.27 -5.87
CA ILE A 49 2.88 -0.28 -5.49
C ILE A 49 3.78 0.89 -5.14
N GLY A 50 4.37 0.85 -3.95
CA GLY A 50 5.37 1.81 -3.49
C GLY A 50 6.77 1.52 -4.03
N GLU A 51 7.71 2.44 -3.78
CA GLU A 51 9.09 2.33 -4.27
C GLU A 51 9.83 1.11 -3.72
N SER A 52 9.45 0.62 -2.53
CA SER A 52 10.07 -0.55 -1.92
C SER A 52 9.36 -1.86 -2.32
N GLY A 53 8.46 -1.80 -3.30
CA GLY A 53 7.63 -2.93 -3.72
C GLY A 53 6.52 -3.26 -2.72
N GLU A 54 6.21 -2.37 -1.76
CA GLU A 54 5.12 -2.58 -0.83
C GLU A 54 3.77 -2.29 -1.48
N LEU A 55 2.74 -3.05 -1.08
CA LEU A 55 1.38 -2.77 -1.50
C LEU A 55 0.81 -1.63 -0.66
N ILE A 56 0.29 -0.60 -1.31
CA ILE A 56 -0.33 0.57 -0.69
C ILE A 56 -1.83 0.54 -1.02
N CYS A 57 -2.65 0.31 0.02
CA CYS A 57 -4.08 0.49 -0.04
C CYS A 57 -4.41 1.98 0.11
N ILE A 58 -5.22 2.52 -0.78
CA ILE A 58 -5.59 3.93 -0.78
C ILE A 58 -7.10 4.02 -0.62
N ARG A 59 -7.56 4.75 0.40
CA ARG A 59 -8.97 5.03 0.63
C ARG A 59 -9.24 6.52 0.65
N ALA A 60 -10.34 6.93 0.03
CA ALA A 60 -10.83 8.29 0.04
C ALA A 60 -12.18 8.36 0.75
N THR A 61 -12.30 9.27 1.70
CA THR A 61 -13.57 9.64 2.32
C THR A 61 -14.30 10.61 1.40
N GLU A 62 -15.60 10.42 1.23
CA GLU A 62 -16.46 11.37 0.52
C GLU A 62 -16.54 12.71 1.27
N PRO A 63 -16.78 13.84 0.58
CA PRO A 63 -16.80 15.15 1.21
C PRO A 63 -17.81 15.31 2.35
N ASP A 64 -18.96 14.65 2.20
CA ASP A 64 -20.13 14.81 3.06
C ASP A 64 -20.24 13.70 4.13
N ALA A 65 -19.13 13.01 4.43
CA ALA A 65 -19.12 11.98 5.46
C ALA A 65 -18.99 12.60 6.87
N ASP A 66 -20.02 12.42 7.69
CA ASP A 66 -20.10 13.01 9.03
C ASP A 66 -19.21 12.34 10.09
N ASP A 67 -18.51 11.26 9.76
CA ASP A 67 -17.77 10.44 10.72
C ASP A 67 -16.31 10.87 10.95
N GLY A 68 -15.88 11.96 10.31
CA GLY A 68 -14.53 12.49 10.43
C GLY A 68 -13.43 11.52 9.99
N GLY A 69 -13.76 10.49 9.19
CA GLY A 69 -12.84 9.47 8.68
C GLY A 69 -12.69 8.23 9.58
N ALA A 70 -13.51 8.08 10.62
CA ALA A 70 -13.43 6.93 11.54
C ALA A 70 -13.70 5.59 10.84
N ARG A 71 -14.73 5.51 9.98
CA ARG A 71 -15.06 4.29 9.22
C ARG A 71 -13.95 3.91 8.26
N GLN A 72 -13.31 4.89 7.64
CA GLN A 72 -12.21 4.69 6.70
C GLN A 72 -10.96 4.17 7.42
N LEU A 73 -10.67 4.68 8.62
CA LEU A 73 -9.61 4.14 9.46
C LEU A 73 -9.90 2.69 9.88
N ALA A 74 -11.13 2.37 10.30
CA ALA A 74 -11.51 1.00 10.63
C ALA A 74 -11.37 0.06 9.42
N SER A 75 -11.85 0.51 8.26
CA SER A 75 -11.76 -0.25 7.00
C SER A 75 -10.31 -0.47 6.58
N ALA A 76 -9.45 0.54 6.72
CA ALA A 76 -8.02 0.44 6.46
C ALA A 76 -7.31 -0.62 7.31
N ILE A 77 -7.63 -0.68 8.61
CA ILE A 77 -7.07 -1.70 9.50
C ILE A 77 -7.51 -3.10 9.04
N SER A 78 -8.79 -3.24 8.66
CA SER A 78 -9.32 -4.49 8.10
C SER A 78 -8.64 -4.87 6.78
N ASP A 79 -8.31 -3.92 5.93
CA ASP A 79 -7.62 -4.21 4.68
C ASP A 79 -6.19 -4.66 4.94
N LEU A 80 -5.47 -4.02 5.87
CA LEU A 80 -4.11 -4.42 6.22
C LEU A 80 -4.07 -5.88 6.68
N SER A 81 -5.01 -6.27 7.55
CA SER A 81 -5.08 -7.65 8.05
C SER A 81 -5.49 -8.64 6.95
N TRP A 82 -6.32 -8.23 6.00
CA TRP A 82 -6.72 -9.07 4.87
C TRP A 82 -5.63 -9.19 3.79
N LEU A 83 -4.91 -8.10 3.49
CA LEU A 83 -3.87 -8.04 2.46
C LEU A 83 -2.59 -8.75 2.90
N ALA A 84 -2.17 -8.59 4.16
CA ALA A 84 -0.91 -9.14 4.67
C ALA A 84 -0.67 -10.62 4.33
N PRO A 85 -1.60 -11.56 4.61
CA PRO A 85 -1.39 -12.97 4.27
C PRO A 85 -1.42 -13.26 2.76
N ARG A 86 -1.93 -12.34 1.93
CA ARG A 86 -2.14 -12.55 0.49
C ARG A 86 -1.02 -11.99 -0.39
N ILE A 87 -0.04 -11.27 0.18
CA ILE A 87 1.04 -10.65 -0.60
C ILE A 87 1.83 -11.68 -1.40
N SER A 88 2.14 -12.84 -0.80
CA SER A 88 2.87 -13.91 -1.50
C SER A 88 2.07 -14.44 -2.70
N ASP A 89 0.76 -14.59 -2.55
CA ASP A 89 -0.11 -15.08 -3.62
C ASP A 89 -0.24 -14.04 -4.73
N LEU A 90 -0.42 -12.77 -4.40
CA LEU A 90 -0.44 -11.68 -5.37
C LEU A 90 0.88 -11.59 -6.15
N HIS A 91 2.02 -11.77 -5.47
CA HIS A 91 3.33 -11.81 -6.13
C HIS A 91 3.46 -12.99 -7.10
N LYS A 92 2.93 -14.17 -6.76
CA LYS A 92 2.93 -15.33 -7.67
C LYS A 92 2.02 -15.14 -8.87
N LEU A 93 0.85 -14.53 -8.66
CA LEU A 93 -0.15 -14.32 -9.71
C LEU A 93 0.26 -13.24 -10.70
N ALA A 94 1.00 -12.22 -10.25
CA ALA A 94 1.40 -11.09 -11.06
C ALA A 94 2.83 -10.61 -10.69
N PRO A 95 3.87 -11.41 -11.02
CA PRO A 95 5.26 -11.11 -10.65
C PRO A 95 5.78 -9.79 -11.24
N GLU A 96 5.25 -9.36 -12.38
CA GLU A 96 5.55 -8.10 -13.05
C GLU A 96 5.04 -6.85 -12.30
N LEU A 97 4.24 -7.02 -11.23
CA LEU A 97 3.82 -5.90 -10.39
C LEU A 97 4.97 -5.29 -9.60
N GLY A 98 6.10 -5.99 -9.43
CA GLY A 98 7.21 -5.52 -8.61
C GLY A 98 6.89 -5.53 -7.11
N LEU A 99 5.93 -6.37 -6.70
CA LEU A 99 5.63 -6.61 -5.30
C LEU A 99 6.80 -7.31 -4.62
N SER A 100 7.25 -6.79 -3.48
CA SER A 100 8.18 -7.47 -2.61
C SER A 100 7.40 -8.38 -1.65
N PRO A 101 7.63 -9.71 -1.64
CA PRO A 101 6.88 -10.63 -0.79
C PRO A 101 7.13 -10.43 0.70
N LEU A 102 8.21 -9.73 1.05
CA LEU A 102 8.58 -9.38 2.44
C LEU A 102 8.07 -7.99 2.84
N ALA A 103 7.65 -7.18 1.87
CA ALA A 103 7.14 -5.86 2.14
C ALA A 103 5.70 -5.95 2.65
N LEU A 104 5.54 -5.68 3.93
CA LEU A 104 4.24 -5.59 4.57
C LEU A 104 3.41 -4.43 3.94
N PRO A 105 2.07 -4.55 3.89
CA PRO A 105 1.23 -3.56 3.23
C PRO A 105 1.12 -2.26 4.04
N ARG A 106 0.80 -1.16 3.37
CA ARG A 106 0.57 0.17 3.94
C ARG A 106 -0.82 0.67 3.54
N VAL A 107 -1.35 1.64 4.29
CA VAL A 107 -2.56 2.36 3.92
C VAL A 107 -2.31 3.86 3.85
N ALA A 108 -2.92 4.49 2.86
CA ALA A 108 -3.04 5.93 2.73
C ALA A 108 -4.52 6.33 2.78
N LEU A 109 -4.89 7.14 3.77
CA LEU A 109 -6.23 7.68 3.92
C LEU A 109 -6.26 9.12 3.43
N PHE A 110 -7.27 9.41 2.61
CA PHE A 110 -7.54 10.72 2.05
C PHE A 110 -8.91 11.21 2.50
N ALA A 111 -8.99 12.35 3.15
CA ALA A 111 -10.27 12.94 3.54
C ALA A 111 -10.22 14.47 3.36
N PRO A 112 -11.34 15.19 3.20
CA PRO A 112 -11.31 16.65 3.25
C PRO A 112 -10.78 17.14 4.59
N GLU A 113 -11.23 16.48 5.66
CA GLU A 113 -10.82 16.73 7.03
C GLU A 113 -10.78 15.41 7.81
N PHE A 114 -9.95 15.36 8.85
CA PHE A 114 -9.91 14.26 9.79
C PHE A 114 -10.26 14.78 11.17
N ALA A 115 -11.13 14.06 11.88
CA ALA A 115 -11.35 14.33 13.28
C ALA A 115 -10.02 14.18 14.06
N PRO A 116 -9.75 15.02 15.09
CA PRO A 116 -8.52 14.94 15.88
C PRO A 116 -8.27 13.54 16.45
N ASP A 117 -9.32 12.86 16.92
CA ASP A 117 -9.23 11.51 17.49
C ASP A 117 -8.84 10.47 16.44
N VAL A 118 -9.34 10.60 15.20
CA VAL A 118 -8.96 9.73 14.07
C VAL A 118 -7.48 9.95 13.72
N ALA A 119 -7.02 11.19 13.72
CA ALA A 119 -5.62 11.51 13.47
C ALA A 119 -4.69 10.95 14.56
N ALA A 120 -5.08 11.07 15.83
CA ALA A 120 -4.35 10.51 16.97
C ALA A 120 -4.35 8.97 16.96
N ALA A 121 -5.49 8.35 16.64
CA ALA A 121 -5.62 6.90 16.53
C ALA A 121 -4.75 6.34 15.39
N ALA A 122 -4.80 6.95 14.21
CA ALA A 122 -3.97 6.55 13.07
C ALA A 122 -2.47 6.66 13.40
N GLU A 123 -2.06 7.72 14.10
CA GLU A 123 -0.69 7.84 14.58
C GLU A 123 -0.32 6.74 15.56
N HIS A 124 -1.15 6.49 16.57
CA HIS A 124 -0.88 5.46 17.56
C HIS A 124 -0.74 4.08 16.91
N LEU A 125 -1.65 3.74 15.99
CA LEU A 125 -1.61 2.50 15.23
C LEU A 125 -0.37 2.40 14.33
N SER A 126 0.02 3.48 13.67
CA SER A 126 1.29 3.53 12.92
C SER A 126 2.50 3.28 13.80
N ARG A 127 2.50 3.67 15.08
CA ARG A 127 3.61 3.32 15.98
C ARG A 127 3.60 1.84 16.35
N LEU A 128 2.43 1.25 16.56
CA LEU A 128 2.28 -0.16 16.95
C LEU A 128 2.60 -1.13 15.80
N LEU A 129 2.15 -0.83 14.58
CA LEU A 129 2.30 -1.69 13.39
C LEU A 129 3.67 -1.55 12.70
N GLY A 130 4.53 -0.69 13.24
CA GLY A 130 5.75 -0.23 12.59
C GLY A 130 5.54 1.08 11.84
N ARG A 131 6.56 1.95 11.90
CA ARG A 131 6.48 3.32 11.38
C ARG A 131 5.99 3.36 9.92
N ASP A 132 5.27 4.43 9.59
CA ASP A 132 4.84 4.78 8.23
C ASP A 132 3.76 3.83 7.63
N ARG A 133 3.10 2.99 8.44
CA ARG A 133 2.05 2.04 7.98
C ARG A 133 0.75 2.70 7.56
N ILE A 134 0.31 3.72 8.29
CA ILE A 134 -0.93 4.45 8.04
C ILE A 134 -0.55 5.91 7.82
N GLY A 135 -0.71 6.37 6.58
CA GLY A 135 -0.56 7.76 6.20
C GLY A 135 -1.92 8.45 6.13
N LEU A 136 -1.99 9.68 6.66
CA LEU A 136 -3.12 10.58 6.47
C LEU A 136 -2.76 11.77 5.56
N ALA A 137 -3.62 12.08 4.59
CA ALA A 137 -3.52 13.27 3.77
C ALA A 137 -4.89 13.92 3.60
N ARG A 138 -4.96 15.24 3.77
CA ARG A 138 -6.15 16.01 3.43
C ARG A 138 -6.22 16.21 1.93
N TYR A 139 -7.41 16.25 1.37
CA TYR A 139 -7.60 16.68 -0.01
C TYR A 139 -8.53 17.89 -0.09
N ARG A 140 -8.23 18.82 -1.00
CA ARG A 140 -9.13 19.92 -1.35
C ARG A 140 -9.58 19.76 -2.80
N PRO A 141 -10.89 19.59 -3.06
CA PRO A 141 -11.40 19.51 -4.41
C PRO A 141 -11.43 20.91 -5.05
N LEU A 142 -10.90 21.00 -6.26
CA LEU A 142 -10.95 22.19 -7.11
C LEU A 142 -11.63 21.81 -8.42
N ARG A 143 -12.61 22.59 -8.85
CA ARG A 143 -13.18 22.46 -10.20
C ARG A 143 -12.64 23.57 -11.08
N HIS A 144 -12.04 23.18 -12.20
CA HIS A 144 -11.59 24.10 -13.24
C HIS A 144 -12.12 23.61 -14.58
N GLN A 145 -12.99 24.39 -15.21
CA GLN A 145 -13.61 24.05 -16.51
C GLN A 145 -14.30 22.67 -16.49
N GLY A 146 -15.04 22.37 -15.41
CA GLY A 146 -15.74 21.10 -15.24
C GLY A 146 -14.85 19.90 -14.85
N GLN A 147 -13.52 20.04 -14.86
CA GLN A 147 -12.59 19.00 -14.42
C GLN A 147 -12.33 19.11 -12.91
N LEU A 148 -12.46 17.99 -12.19
CA LEU A 148 -12.10 17.86 -10.79
C LEU A 148 -10.59 17.63 -10.66
N THR A 149 -9.92 18.51 -9.91
CA THR A 149 -8.52 18.36 -9.48
C THR A 149 -8.47 18.33 -7.96
N LEU A 150 -7.63 17.49 -7.39
CA LEU A 150 -7.39 17.47 -5.94
C LEU A 150 -6.04 18.10 -5.61
N LEU A 151 -6.02 18.99 -4.63
CA LEU A 151 -4.81 19.35 -3.91
C LEU A 151 -4.66 18.43 -2.71
N LEU A 152 -3.49 17.82 -2.54
CA LEU A 152 -3.20 16.90 -1.44
C LEU A 152 -2.29 17.58 -0.41
N GLU A 153 -2.73 17.61 0.84
CA GLU A 153 -2.01 18.20 1.97
C GLU A 153 -1.70 17.11 2.99
N PRO A 154 -0.45 16.65 3.15
CA PRO A 154 -0.13 15.62 4.12
C PRO A 154 -0.41 16.12 5.55
N VAL A 155 -1.15 15.34 6.34
CA VAL A 155 -1.37 15.64 7.76
C VAL A 155 -0.11 15.33 8.57
N LYS A 156 0.67 14.34 8.11
CA LYS A 156 2.03 14.04 8.57
C LYS A 156 2.94 13.70 7.39
N SER A 157 4.18 14.20 7.49
CA SER A 157 5.15 14.40 6.39
C SER A 157 5.81 13.14 5.81
N GLU A 158 5.09 12.02 5.69
CA GLU A 158 5.65 10.77 5.14
C GLU A 158 5.11 10.41 3.74
N PHE A 159 4.10 11.14 3.24
CA PHE A 159 3.71 11.07 1.82
C PHE A 159 4.69 11.77 0.89
N ALA A 160 5.44 12.74 1.42
CA ALA A 160 6.55 13.34 0.71
C ALA A 160 7.61 12.25 0.59
N ALA A 161 7.80 11.78 -0.64
CA ALA A 161 8.87 10.87 -1.02
C ALA A 161 10.14 11.23 -0.23
N ARG A 162 10.82 10.20 0.30
CA ARG A 162 12.20 10.36 0.75
C ARG A 162 13.06 10.62 -0.50
N THR A 163 12.96 11.82 -1.07
CA THR A 163 13.95 12.38 -1.96
C THR A 163 15.16 12.73 -1.10
N SER A 164 15.88 11.71 -0.63
CA SER A 164 17.29 11.88 -0.38
C SER A 164 17.93 12.14 -1.74
N PRO A 165 18.68 13.24 -1.94
CA PRO A 165 19.52 13.36 -3.11
C PRO A 165 20.49 12.17 -3.06
N ARG A 166 20.39 11.30 -4.06
CA ARG A 166 21.37 10.24 -4.32
C ARG A 166 22.71 10.95 -4.49
N SER A 167 23.51 10.99 -3.43
CA SER A 167 24.88 11.49 -3.49
C SER A 167 25.67 10.54 -4.40
N SER A 168 25.80 10.95 -5.65
CA SER A 168 26.66 10.33 -6.65
C SER A 168 28.11 10.68 -6.30
N ALA A 169 28.75 9.85 -5.49
CA ALA A 169 30.21 9.81 -5.38
C ALA A 169 30.65 8.35 -5.35
N HIS A 170 30.57 7.70 -6.50
CA HIS A 170 31.23 6.42 -6.74
C HIS A 170 32.34 6.64 -7.77
N THR A 171 33.54 6.88 -7.26
CA THR A 171 34.79 6.88 -8.00
C THR A 171 35.20 5.42 -8.24
N PRO A 172 35.61 5.03 -9.45
CA PRO A 172 35.96 3.65 -9.76
C PRO A 172 37.31 3.22 -9.12
N PRO A 173 37.50 1.94 -8.77
CA PRO A 173 38.78 1.41 -8.30
C PRO A 173 39.69 1.00 -9.47
N PRO A 174 41.02 1.14 -9.37
CA PRO A 174 41.94 0.46 -10.26
C PRO A 174 42.55 -0.81 -9.63
N THR A 175 42.42 -1.89 -10.42
CA THR A 175 43.40 -2.95 -10.69
C THR A 175 43.90 -3.84 -9.55
N SER A 176 43.47 -5.11 -9.55
CA SER A 176 44.29 -6.22 -9.04
C SER A 176 44.01 -7.53 -9.79
N THR A 177 44.98 -7.88 -10.63
CA THR A 177 45.58 -9.20 -10.93
C THR A 177 44.74 -10.49 -10.75
N ALA A 178 44.57 -11.23 -11.86
CA ALA A 178 44.19 -12.65 -11.90
C ALA A 178 45.45 -13.57 -11.95
N PRO A 179 45.34 -14.92 -12.00
CA PRO A 179 44.66 -15.91 -11.15
C PRO A 179 45.70 -16.97 -10.60
N PRO A 180 45.30 -18.07 -9.91
CA PRO A 180 45.00 -19.31 -10.65
C PRO A 180 43.92 -20.24 -10.05
N ALA A 181 43.55 -21.21 -10.88
CA ALA A 181 42.63 -22.34 -10.76
C ALA A 181 42.58 -23.10 -9.40
N ARG A 182 41.39 -23.64 -9.06
CA ARG A 182 41.14 -25.10 -8.94
C ARG A 182 39.72 -25.46 -8.48
N THR A 183 39.30 -26.62 -9.00
CA THR A 183 38.36 -27.65 -8.49
C THR A 183 36.85 -27.43 -8.48
N LEU A 184 36.21 -28.14 -9.41
CA LEU A 184 34.91 -28.79 -9.29
C LEU A 184 34.69 -29.34 -7.88
N VAL A 185 33.56 -28.96 -7.25
CA VAL A 185 32.91 -29.72 -6.18
C VAL A 185 31.40 -29.67 -6.44
N ASP A 186 30.78 -30.83 -6.28
CA ASP A 186 29.41 -31.23 -6.64
C ASP A 186 28.25 -30.34 -6.17
N PRO A 187 27.09 -30.40 -6.86
CA PRO A 187 25.83 -29.85 -6.36
C PRO A 187 25.27 -30.69 -5.19
N PRO A 188 24.67 -30.06 -4.16
CA PRO A 188 23.94 -30.79 -3.13
C PRO A 188 22.62 -31.37 -3.67
N SER A 189 22.36 -32.62 -3.28
CA SER A 189 21.17 -33.43 -3.58
C SER A 189 19.83 -32.73 -3.30
N PRO A 190 18.77 -33.08 -4.05
CA PRO A 190 17.43 -32.55 -3.85
C PRO A 190 16.80 -33.00 -2.52
N SER A 191 16.19 -32.03 -1.86
CA SER A 191 15.36 -32.09 -0.66
C SER A 191 14.36 -33.25 -0.68
N ALA A 192 14.44 -34.12 0.32
CA ALA A 192 13.37 -35.05 0.67
C ALA A 192 12.34 -34.32 1.52
N PHE A 193 11.23 -33.90 0.91
CA PHE A 193 10.01 -33.54 1.63
C PHE A 193 9.52 -34.77 2.41
N ARG A 194 9.80 -34.82 3.71
CA ARG A 194 9.13 -35.72 4.67
C ARG A 194 8.10 -34.92 5.45
N THR A 195 6.95 -34.67 4.84
CA THR A 195 5.75 -34.36 5.63
C THR A 195 5.28 -35.67 6.24
N GLY A 196 5.61 -35.91 7.51
CA GLY A 196 5.15 -37.08 8.28
C GLY A 196 3.66 -37.06 8.62
N LEU A 197 2.83 -36.54 7.71
CA LEU A 197 1.37 -36.59 7.79
C LEU A 197 0.92 -37.87 7.11
N THR A 198 0.27 -38.74 7.88
CA THR A 198 -0.32 -39.97 7.35
C THR A 198 -1.82 -39.75 7.13
N GLU A 199 -2.45 -40.52 6.23
CA GLU A 199 -3.91 -40.46 6.00
C GLU A 199 -4.73 -40.66 7.28
N ALA A 200 -4.16 -41.32 8.30
CA ALA A 200 -4.80 -41.50 9.60
C ALA A 200 -5.02 -40.17 10.37
N ASP A 201 -4.21 -39.14 10.11
CA ASP A 201 -4.34 -37.82 10.75
C ASP A 201 -5.54 -37.03 10.22
N LEU A 202 -6.09 -37.40 9.06
CA LEU A 202 -7.20 -36.69 8.41
C LEU A 202 -8.59 -37.16 8.85
N LEU A 203 -8.70 -38.25 9.63
CA LEU A 203 -9.97 -38.89 9.99
C LEU A 203 -10.36 -38.76 11.47
N SER A 204 -9.69 -37.91 12.25
CA SER A 204 -10.04 -37.70 13.66
C SER A 204 -11.24 -36.76 13.81
N GLU A 205 -12.44 -37.33 13.72
CA GLU A 205 -13.70 -36.65 14.06
C GLU A 205 -13.83 -36.56 15.60
N PRO A 206 -14.10 -35.37 16.19
CA PRO A 206 -14.22 -35.25 17.64
C PRO A 206 -15.56 -35.84 18.14
N PRO A 207 -15.57 -36.54 19.29
CA PRO A 207 -16.80 -37.11 19.83
C PRO A 207 -17.75 -36.01 20.32
N VAL A 208 -19.00 -36.09 19.87
CA VAL A 208 -20.11 -35.24 20.34
C VAL A 208 -20.49 -35.70 21.76
N PRO A 209 -20.44 -34.83 22.78
CA PRO A 209 -20.93 -35.18 24.11
C PRO A 209 -22.47 -35.24 24.13
N ALA A 210 -23.00 -36.25 24.82
CA ALA A 210 -24.42 -36.49 25.06
C ALA A 210 -25.01 -35.56 26.14
#